data_AF-A0A7W6DCQ2-F1
#
_entry.id   AF-A0A7W6DCQ2-F1
#
_cell.length_a   1.000
_cell.length_b   1.000
_cell.length_c   1.000
_cell.angle_alpha   90.00
_cell.angle_beta   90.00
_cell.angle_gamma   90.00
#
_symmetry.space_group_name_H-M   'P 1'
#
loop_
_entity.id
_entity.type
_entity.pdbx_description
1 polymer ?
#
loop_
_entity_poly.entity_id
_entity_poly.type
_entity_poly.pdbx_seq_one_letter_code
_entity_poly.pdbx_strand_id
1 'polypeptide(L)'
;MKPGARSNHPQEQFHLAMLSLYAACAKLGFRPVLFRRYVILNCGVAAAKELVFKPGTTGLERLIDLGKTEISMEATMLRSEFQPLFAPGELKEARERLASANRTRSRGRLTAQPTERRG
;
A
#
# COMPACT_ATOMS: atom_id res chain seq x y z
N MET A 1 -24.35 -25.90 -1.50
CA MET A 1 -23.21 -24.98 -1.69
C MET A 1 -23.31 -24.41 -3.10
N LYS A 2 -23.45 -23.09 -3.27
CA LYS A 2 -23.33 -22.44 -4.59
C LYS A 2 -21.86 -22.02 -4.78
N PRO A 3 -21.22 -22.28 -5.93
CA PRO A 3 -19.90 -21.73 -6.21
C PRO A 3 -20.04 -20.20 -6.24
N GLY A 4 -19.30 -19.51 -5.37
CA GLY A 4 -19.30 -18.05 -5.31
C GLY A 4 -18.85 -17.49 -6.65
N ALA A 5 -19.75 -16.80 -7.36
CA ALA A 5 -19.41 -16.06 -8.55
C ALA A 5 -18.27 -15.11 -8.18
N ARG A 6 -17.11 -15.25 -8.84
CA ARG A 6 -16.11 -14.18 -8.85
C ARG A 6 -16.86 -12.92 -9.28
N SER A 7 -16.86 -11.89 -8.44
CA SER A 7 -17.53 -10.64 -8.75
C SER A 7 -16.96 -10.08 -10.05
N ASN A 8 -17.79 -9.93 -11.08
CA ASN A 8 -17.37 -9.43 -12.39
C ASN A 8 -17.12 -7.90 -12.38
N HIS A 9 -17.26 -7.24 -11.23
CA HIS A 9 -17.10 -5.79 -11.10
C HIS A 9 -15.70 -5.45 -10.58
N PRO A 10 -14.86 -4.74 -11.36
CA PRO A 10 -13.50 -4.36 -10.96
C PRO A 10 -13.44 -3.62 -9.62
N GLN A 11 -14.45 -2.81 -9.30
CA GLN A 11 -14.56 -2.08 -8.03
C GLN A 11 -14.70 -3.02 -6.82
N GLU A 12 -15.49 -4.08 -6.95
CA GLU A 12 -15.69 -5.06 -5.89
C GLU A 12 -14.44 -5.91 -5.70
N GLN A 13 -13.83 -6.36 -6.81
CA GLN A 13 -12.54 -7.05 -6.78
C GLN A 13 -11.45 -6.19 -6.13
N PHE A 14 -11.42 -4.89 -6.45
CA PHE A 14 -10.48 -3.96 -5.83
C PHE A 14 -10.75 -3.80 -4.33
N HIS A 15 -12.02 -3.69 -3.92
CA HIS A 15 -12.38 -3.63 -2.50
C HIS A 15 -11.92 -4.89 -1.73
N LEU A 16 -12.17 -6.08 -2.26
CA LEU A 16 -11.70 -7.33 -1.66
C LEU A 16 -10.17 -7.41 -1.61
N ALA A 17 -9.48 -6.90 -2.64
CA ALA A 17 -8.03 -6.79 -2.64
C ALA A 17 -7.55 -5.90 -1.47
N MET A 18 -8.16 -4.72 -1.27
CA MET A 18 -7.81 -3.82 -0.16
C MET A 18 -8.00 -4.47 1.21
N LEU A 19 -9.09 -5.20 1.42
CA LEU A 19 -9.30 -5.95 2.67
C LEU A 19 -8.24 -7.05 2.85
N SER A 20 -7.85 -7.72 1.76
CA SER A 20 -6.81 -8.74 1.77
C SER A 20 -5.43 -8.17 2.09
N LEU A 21 -5.12 -6.95 1.64
CA LEU A 21 -3.86 -6.26 1.98
C LEU A 21 -3.74 -6.05 3.48
N TYR A 22 -4.81 -5.60 4.15
CA TYR A 22 -4.79 -5.47 5.61
C TYR A 22 -4.48 -6.81 6.31
N ALA A 23 -5.10 -7.89 5.86
CA ALA A 23 -4.84 -9.23 6.40
C ALA A 23 -3.38 -9.67 6.14
N ALA A 24 -2.81 -9.34 4.97
CA ALA A 24 -1.42 -9.61 4.65
C ALA A 24 -0.46 -8.81 5.55
N CYS A 25 -0.69 -7.51 5.75
CA CYS A 25 0.07 -6.69 6.68
C CYS A 25 0.03 -7.26 8.11
N ALA A 26 -1.15 -7.69 8.57
CA ALA A 26 -1.30 -8.28 9.90
C ALA A 26 -0.45 -9.55 10.08
N LYS A 27 -0.32 -10.38 9.03
CA LYS A 27 0.57 -11.56 9.02
C LYS A 27 2.06 -11.18 9.03
N LEU A 28 2.41 -9.98 8.57
CA LEU A 28 3.76 -9.40 8.66
C LEU A 28 4.04 -8.69 9.99
N GLY A 29 3.11 -8.75 10.96
CA GLY A 29 3.32 -8.23 12.30
C GLY A 29 3.00 -6.74 12.48
N PHE A 30 2.30 -6.10 11.53
CA PHE A 30 1.83 -4.72 11.69
C PHE A 30 0.41 -4.53 11.14
N ARG A 31 -0.32 -3.53 11.66
CA ARG A 31 -1.73 -3.31 11.29
C ARG A 31 -1.95 -1.85 10.88
N PRO A 32 -2.16 -1.54 9.59
CA PRO A 32 -2.50 -0.19 9.15
C PRO A 32 -3.99 0.08 9.44
N VAL A 33 -4.31 0.40 10.70
CA VAL A 33 -5.69 0.50 11.22
C VAL A 33 -6.50 1.56 10.48
N LEU A 34 -5.90 2.73 10.22
CA LEU A 34 -6.58 3.81 9.50
C LEU A 34 -6.91 3.39 8.06
N PHE A 35 -5.97 2.80 7.32
CA PHE A 35 -6.23 2.23 6.00
C PHE A 35 -7.44 1.30 6.00
N ARG A 36 -7.51 0.33 6.93
CA ARG A 36 -8.66 -0.58 7.03
C ARG A 36 -9.97 0.15 7.29
N ARG A 37 -9.95 1.14 8.20
CA ARG A 37 -11.14 1.93 8.53
C ARG A 37 -11.66 2.66 7.28
N TYR A 38 -10.78 3.29 6.51
CA TYR A 38 -11.14 3.95 5.26
C TYR A 38 -11.75 2.99 4.25
N VAL A 39 -11.15 1.81 4.05
CA VAL A 39 -11.66 0.81 3.10
C VAL A 39 -13.07 0.32 3.49
N ILE A 40 -13.32 0.13 4.79
CA ILE A 40 -14.63 -0.31 5.30
C ILE A 40 -15.68 0.80 5.14
N LEU A 41 -15.34 2.04 5.45
CA LEU A 41 -16.31 3.16 5.44
C LEU A 41 -16.58 3.69 4.04
N ASN A 42 -15.57 3.75 3.18
CA ASN A 42 -15.63 4.47 1.91
C ASN A 42 -15.58 3.56 0.68
N CYS A 43 -15.51 2.24 0.85
CA CYS A 43 -15.12 1.26 -0.17
C CYS A 43 -13.66 1.37 -0.64
N GLY A 44 -13.18 0.34 -1.35
CA GLY A 44 -11.77 0.24 -1.74
C GLY A 44 -11.31 1.35 -2.67
N VAL A 45 -12.09 1.66 -3.70
CA VAL A 45 -11.70 2.67 -4.71
C VAL A 45 -11.63 4.06 -4.09
N ALA A 46 -12.67 4.51 -3.40
CA ALA A 46 -12.66 5.85 -2.82
C ALA A 46 -11.59 5.99 -1.72
N ALA A 47 -11.37 4.94 -0.91
CA ALA A 47 -10.27 4.92 0.04
C ALA A 47 -8.91 5.06 -0.65
N ALA A 48 -8.67 4.33 -1.74
CA ALA A 48 -7.39 4.41 -2.46
C ALA A 48 -7.15 5.77 -3.10
N LYS A 49 -8.19 6.38 -3.71
CA LYS A 49 -8.12 7.73 -4.27
C LYS A 49 -7.71 8.78 -3.24
N GLU A 50 -8.22 8.66 -2.02
CA GLU A 50 -7.88 9.58 -0.93
C GLU A 50 -6.49 9.28 -0.35
N LEU A 51 -6.22 8.01 -0.06
CA LEU A 51 -5.02 7.61 0.70
C LEU A 51 -3.74 7.61 -0.13
N VAL A 52 -3.83 7.57 -1.47
CA VAL A 52 -2.65 7.65 -2.33
C VAL A 52 -1.89 8.97 -2.13
N PHE A 53 -2.57 10.05 -1.73
CA PHE A 53 -1.95 11.35 -1.42
C PHE A 53 -1.61 11.54 0.06
N LYS A 54 -1.80 10.52 0.91
CA LYS A 54 -1.58 10.59 2.36
C LYS A 54 -0.52 9.58 2.82
N PRO A 55 0.79 9.92 2.71
CA PRO A 55 1.87 9.05 3.16
C PRO A 55 1.76 8.71 4.65
N GLY A 56 2.32 7.58 5.05
CA GLY A 56 2.25 7.06 6.42
C GLY A 56 0.94 6.37 6.80
N THR A 57 -0.15 6.52 6.04
CA THR A 57 -1.46 5.95 6.39
C THR A 57 -1.69 4.56 5.80
N THR A 58 -1.10 4.28 4.62
CA THR A 58 -1.33 3.03 3.86
C THR A 58 -0.53 1.84 4.39
N GLY A 59 0.50 2.10 5.21
CA GLY A 59 1.47 1.09 5.64
C GLY A 59 2.57 0.81 4.61
N LEU A 60 2.62 1.59 3.52
CA LEU A 60 3.62 1.46 2.46
C LEU A 60 5.04 1.54 3.02
N GLU A 61 5.33 2.50 3.91
CA GLU A 61 6.64 2.72 4.52
C GLU A 61 7.16 1.44 5.20
N ARG A 62 6.28 0.74 5.92
CA ARG A 62 6.64 -0.52 6.57
C ARG A 62 6.84 -1.65 5.57
N LEU A 63 6.04 -1.70 4.50
CA LEU A 63 6.24 -2.67 3.41
C LEU A 63 7.56 -2.45 2.67
N ILE A 64 8.02 -1.21 2.57
CA ILE A 64 9.32 -0.87 1.96
C ILE A 64 10.47 -1.43 2.79
N ASP A 65 10.43 -1.24 4.11
CA ASP A 65 11.42 -1.79 5.04
C ASP A 65 11.51 -3.32 4.93
N LEU A 66 10.35 -3.97 4.74
CA LEU A 66 10.24 -5.43 4.60
C LEU A 66 10.53 -5.93 3.18
N GLY A 67 10.70 -5.04 2.19
CA GLY A 67 10.84 -5.42 0.78
C GLY A 67 9.60 -6.12 0.21
N LYS A 68 8.41 -5.76 0.70
CA LYS A 68 7.10 -6.33 0.37
C LYS A 68 6.16 -5.32 -0.30
N THR A 69 6.68 -4.44 -1.14
CA THR A 69 5.89 -3.38 -1.78
C THR A 69 4.85 -3.90 -2.78
N GLU A 70 5.02 -5.13 -3.28
CA GLU A 70 4.08 -5.80 -4.19
C GLU A 70 2.70 -6.05 -3.57
N ILE A 71 2.61 -6.11 -2.24
CA ILE A 71 1.35 -6.23 -1.49
C ILE A 71 0.87 -4.87 -0.95
N SER A 72 1.25 -3.76 -1.56
CA SER A 72 0.76 -2.43 -1.18
C SER A 72 -0.49 -2.01 -1.96
N MET A 73 -1.18 -1.00 -1.44
CA MET A 73 -2.29 -0.37 -2.14
C MET A 73 -1.84 0.25 -3.47
N GLU A 74 -0.70 0.96 -3.44
CA GLU A 74 -0.09 1.63 -4.58
C GLU A 74 0.26 0.63 -5.69
N ALA A 75 0.87 -0.52 -5.36
CA ALA A 75 1.11 -1.59 -6.33
C ALA A 75 -0.19 -2.15 -6.91
N THR A 76 -1.22 -2.30 -6.08
CA THR A 76 -2.53 -2.80 -6.51
C THR A 76 -3.23 -1.82 -7.47
N MET A 77 -3.14 -0.51 -7.23
CA MET A 77 -3.69 0.53 -8.13
C MET A 77 -3.07 0.46 -9.54
N LEU A 78 -1.81 0.02 -9.64
CA LEU A 78 -1.08 -0.07 -10.91
C LEU A 78 -1.31 -1.37 -11.67
N ARG A 79 -2.09 -2.32 -11.15
CA ARG A 79 -2.46 -3.53 -11.89
C ARG A 79 -3.37 -3.17 -13.08
N SER A 80 -3.11 -3.77 -14.23
CA SER A 80 -3.80 -3.46 -15.50
C SER A 80 -5.33 -3.47 -15.40
N GLU A 81 -5.87 -4.42 -14.64
CA GLU A 81 -7.29 -4.63 -14.41
C GLU A 81 -7.94 -3.57 -13.50
N PHE A 82 -7.14 -2.81 -12.75
CA PHE A 82 -7.61 -1.78 -11.82
C PHE A 82 -7.26 -0.36 -12.25
N GLN A 83 -6.26 -0.16 -13.10
CA GLN A 83 -5.88 1.17 -13.60
C GLN A 83 -7.08 1.99 -14.14
N PRO A 84 -8.06 1.41 -14.89
CA PRO A 84 -9.22 2.17 -15.36
C PRO A 84 -10.12 2.76 -14.26
N LEU A 85 -9.96 2.35 -12.99
CA LEU A 85 -10.72 2.88 -11.86
C LEU A 85 -10.19 4.23 -11.35
N PHE A 86 -9.00 4.62 -11.80
CA PHE A 86 -8.23 5.74 -11.25
C PHE A 86 -7.92 6.80 -12.30
N ALA A 87 -7.84 8.04 -11.86
CA ALA A 87 -7.37 9.15 -12.68
C ALA A 87 -5.85 9.05 -12.93
N PRO A 88 -5.34 9.61 -14.03
CA PRO A 88 -3.90 9.60 -14.32
C PRO A 88 -3.04 10.19 -13.19
N GLY A 89 -3.52 11.22 -12.49
CA GLY A 89 -2.83 11.82 -11.35
C GLY A 89 -2.70 10.88 -10.14
N GLU A 90 -3.74 10.07 -9.87
CA GLU A 90 -3.74 9.07 -8.79
C GLU A 90 -2.77 7.93 -9.10
N LEU A 91 -2.74 7.47 -10.36
CA LEU A 91 -1.78 6.45 -10.80
C LEU A 91 -0.34 6.98 -10.81
N LYS A 92 -0.15 8.26 -11.17
CA LYS A 92 1.16 8.92 -11.11
C LYS A 92 1.68 8.95 -9.67
N GLU A 93 0.87 9.39 -8.71
CA GLU A 93 1.23 9.40 -7.29
C GLU A 93 1.60 7.99 -6.79
N ALA A 94 0.80 6.98 -7.14
CA ALA A 94 1.11 5.59 -6.77
C ALA A 94 2.50 5.14 -7.28
N ARG A 95 2.86 5.49 -8.53
CA ARG A 95 4.20 5.21 -9.09
C ARG A 95 5.29 5.98 -8.34
N GLU A 96 5.07 7.26 -8.07
CA GLU A 96 6.06 8.11 -7.41
C GLU A 96 6.34 7.67 -5.97
N ARG A 97 5.31 7.22 -5.23
CA ARG A 97 5.47 6.65 -3.89
C ARG A 97 6.27 5.35 -3.92
N LEU A 98 6.00 4.46 -4.87
CA LEU A 98 6.79 3.23 -5.07
C LEU A 98 8.22 3.50 -5.54
N ALA A 99 8.47 4.55 -6.30
CA ALA A 99 9.81 4.91 -6.74
C ALA A 99 10.63 5.58 -5.62
N SER A 100 10.01 6.48 -4.86
CA SER A 100 10.65 7.19 -3.75
C SER A 100 11.02 6.23 -2.61
N ALA A 101 10.22 5.19 -2.40
CA ALA A 101 10.57 4.04 -1.56
C ALA A 101 11.95 3.45 -1.84
N ASN A 102 12.25 3.22 -3.13
CA ASN A 102 13.50 2.62 -3.54
C ASN A 102 14.67 3.59 -3.37
N ARG A 103 14.45 4.90 -3.53
CA ARG A 103 15.49 5.93 -3.34
C ARG A 103 15.89 6.14 -1.88
N THR A 104 14.96 6.03 -0.93
CA THR A 104 15.28 6.15 0.51
C THR A 104 16.20 5.02 0.98
N ARG A 105 16.03 3.79 0.48
CA ARG A 105 16.95 2.67 0.77
C ARG A 105 18.36 2.91 0.24
N SER A 106 18.51 3.61 -0.89
CA SER A 106 19.81 3.94 -1.49
C SER A 106 20.58 5.03 -0.74
N ARG A 107 19.90 5.87 0.06
CA ARG A 107 20.53 6.99 0.81
C ARG A 107 20.75 6.69 2.29
N GLY A 108 20.04 5.72 2.87
CA GLY A 108 19.99 5.49 4.32
C GLY A 108 21.01 4.51 4.91
N ARG A 109 21.98 4.00 4.14
CA ARG A 109 22.98 3.04 4.65
C ARG A 109 24.40 3.63 4.78
N LEU A 110 24.51 4.95 4.97
CA LEU A 110 25.73 5.55 5.50
C LEU A 110 25.78 5.27 7.00
N THR A 111 26.49 4.20 7.34
CA THR A 111 26.98 3.77 8.66
C THR A 111 26.94 4.85 9.75
N ALA A 112 26.04 4.70 10.72
CA ALA A 112 26.26 5.31 12.03
C ALA A 112 27.38 4.51 12.72
N GLN A 113 28.59 5.06 12.81
CA GLN A 113 29.64 4.47 13.63
C GLN A 113 29.27 4.65 15.12
N PRO A 114 29.56 3.67 15.99
CA PRO A 114 29.36 3.82 17.42
C PRO A 114 30.30 4.90 17.93
N THR A 115 29.76 5.96 18.55
CA THR A 115 30.57 6.95 19.26
C THR A 115 31.12 6.31 20.53
N GLU A 116 32.41 6.02 20.55
CA GLU A 116 33.14 5.65 21.77
C GLU A 116 33.03 6.80 22.77
N ARG A 117 32.38 6.56 23.92
CA ARG A 117 32.48 7.45 25.06
C ARG A 117 33.82 7.22 25.74
N ARG A 118 34.72 8.21 25.67
CA ARG A 118 35.88 8.27 26.57
C ARG A 118 35.42 8.80 27.94
N GLY A 119 35.91 8.12 28.98
CA GLY A 119 35.63 8.42 30.40
C GLY A 119 36.40 9.61 30.94
#